data_AF-A0A527HFV2-F1
#
_entry.id   AF-A0A527HFV2-F1
#
_cell.length_a   1.000
_cell.length_b   1.000
_cell.length_c   1.000
_cell.angle_alpha   90.00
_cell.angle_beta   90.00
_cell.angle_gamma   90.00
#
_symmetry.space_group_name_H-M   'P 1'
#
loop_
_entity.id
_entity.type
_entity.pdbx_description
1 polymer ?
#
loop_
_entity_poly.entity_id
_entity_poly.type
_entity_poly.pdbx_seq_one_letter_code
_entity_poly.pdbx_strand_id
1 'polypeptide(L)' 'IVIDLPNLETPWHDSVLSTSDEIFIVFELNVASLRQGKRLYKKIRELRGNAVSITLVANKHKRKWFGNHFSRSELE' A
#
# COMPACT_ATOMS: atom_id res chain seq x y z
N ILE A 1 -7.71 16.30 10.53
CA ILE A 1 -7.39 15.23 11.52
C ILE A 1 -6.65 14.15 10.76
N VAL A 2 -5.58 13.59 11.30
CA VAL A 2 -4.87 12.46 10.69
C VAL A 2 -5.16 11.23 11.53
N ILE A 3 -5.60 10.15 10.88
CA ILE A 3 -5.90 8.87 11.52
C ILE A 3 -4.88 7.86 10.99
N ASP A 4 -4.08 7.29 11.87
CA ASP A 4 -3.26 6.12 11.53
C ASP A 4 -4.12 4.87 11.56
N LEU A 5 -4.38 4.32 10.38
CA LEU A 5 -5.34 3.24 10.18
C LEU A 5 -4.59 1.90 10.22
N PRO A 6 -4.87 1.01 11.19
CA PRO A 6 -4.17 -0.27 11.27
C PRO A 6 -4.48 -1.15 10.06
N ASN A 7 -3.47 -1.88 9.58
CA ASN A 7 -3.62 -2.84 8.47
C ASN A 7 -4.24 -4.17 8.95
N LEU A 8 -5.36 -4.10 9.67
CA LEU A 8 -6.16 -5.24 10.12
C LEU A 8 -7.65 -4.86 10.05
N GLU A 9 -8.52 -5.83 9.87
CA GLU A 9 -9.96 -5.55 9.84
C GLU A 9 -10.47 -5.21 11.24
N THR A 10 -11.00 -4.00 11.37
CA THR A 10 -11.74 -3.54 12.56
C THR A 10 -13.17 -3.19 12.16
N PRO A 11 -14.15 -3.29 13.09
CA PRO A 11 -15.54 -2.96 12.79
C PRO A 11 -15.76 -1.54 12.26
N TRP A 12 -14.88 -0.60 12.63
CA TRP A 12 -14.95 0.81 12.27
C TRP A 12 -14.08 1.18 11.06
N HIS A 13 -13.34 0.21 10.48
CA HIS A 13 -12.41 0.46 9.37
C HIS A 13 -13.11 1.12 8.18
N ASP A 14 -14.26 0.56 7.78
CA ASP A 14 -15.00 1.02 6.61
C ASP A 14 -15.66 2.37 6.85
N SER A 15 -16.07 2.66 8.09
CA SER A 15 -16.57 3.98 8.47
C SER A 15 -15.49 5.04 8.29
N VAL A 16 -14.27 4.80 8.76
CA VAL A 16 -13.15 5.75 8.57
C VAL A 16 -12.85 5.94 7.08
N LEU A 17 -12.69 4.85 6.33
CA LEU A 17 -12.42 4.93 4.89
C LEU A 17 -13.55 5.62 4.11
N SER A 18 -14.80 5.46 4.53
CA SER A 18 -15.95 6.04 3.82
C SER A 18 -16.15 7.53 4.09
N THR A 19 -15.63 8.05 5.20
CA THR A 19 -15.77 9.47 5.57
C THR A 19 -14.52 10.31 5.34
N SER A 20 -13.35 9.71 5.11
CA SER A 20 -12.12 10.47 4.88
C SER A 20 -12.15 11.31 3.60
N ASP A 21 -11.66 12.55 3.67
CA ASP A 21 -11.51 13.44 2.51
C ASP A 21 -10.38 12.97 1.57
N GLU A 22 -9.25 12.57 2.17
CA GLU A 22 -8.05 12.10 1.49
C GLU A 22 -7.52 10.81 2.13
N ILE A 23 -7.01 9.90 1.30
CA ILE A 23 -6.48 8.60 1.76
C ILE A 23 -5.08 8.38 1.21
N PHE A 24 -4.14 8.02 2.09
CA PHE A 24 -2.77 7.67 1.73
C PHE A 24 -2.56 6.18 1.95
N ILE A 25 -2.21 5.45 0.89
CA ILE A 25 -1.82 4.04 0.98
C ILE A 25 -0.30 3.98 0.95
N VAL A 26 0.28 3.67 2.11
CA VAL A 26 1.73 3.54 2.26
C VAL A 26 2.13 2.07 2.06
N PHE A 27 3.08 1.80 1.19
CA PHE A 27 3.54 0.44 0.88
C PHE A 27 5.03 0.40 0.55
N GLU A 28 5.65 -0.77 0.66
CA GLU A 28 7.03 -0.98 0.22
C GLU A 28 7.07 -1.56 -1.21
N LEU A 29 8.17 -1.32 -1.93
CA LEU A 29 8.38 -1.84 -3.29
C LEU A 29 8.80 -3.32 -3.29
N ASN A 30 7.92 -4.16 -2.76
CA ASN A 30 8.00 -5.62 -2.84
C ASN A 30 6.63 -6.21 -3.23
N VAL A 31 6.63 -7.43 -3.75
CA VAL A 31 5.42 -8.07 -4.31
C VAL A 31 4.30 -8.22 -3.29
N ALA A 32 4.64 -8.56 -2.03
CA ALA A 32 3.64 -8.78 -0.98
C ALA A 32 2.94 -7.47 -0.60
N SER A 33 3.70 -6.40 -0.37
CA SER A 33 3.20 -5.06 -0.06
C SER A 33 2.39 -4.46 -1.21
N LEU A 34 2.85 -4.61 -2.47
CA LEU A 34 2.10 -4.18 -3.64
C LEU A 34 0.75 -4.90 -3.77
N ARG A 35 0.72 -6.22 -3.52
CA ARG A 35 -0.52 -7.00 -3.55
C ARG A 35 -1.51 -6.56 -2.47
N GLN A 36 -1.02 -6.29 -1.25
CA GLN A 36 -1.87 -5.75 -0.18
C GLN A 36 -2.37 -4.35 -0.51
N GLY A 37 -1.50 -3.45 -0.96
CA GLY A 37 -1.87 -2.10 -1.38
C GLY A 37 -2.93 -2.09 -2.49
N LYS A 38 -2.81 -2.99 -3.49
CA LYS A 38 -3.81 -3.16 -4.55
C LYS A 38 -5.16 -3.62 -4.00
N ARG A 39 -5.19 -4.54 -3.03
CA ARG A 39 -6.43 -4.99 -2.39
C ARG A 39 -7.12 -3.85 -1.64
N LEU A 40 -6.35 -3.08 -0.85
CA LEU A 40 -6.86 -1.92 -0.12
C LEU A 40 -7.38 -0.84 -1.07
N TYR A 41 -6.63 -0.54 -2.14
CA TYR A 41 -7.07 0.37 -3.19
C TYR A 41 -8.41 -0.04 -3.79
N LYS A 42 -8.57 -1.33 -4.13
CA LYS A 42 -9.83 -1.85 -4.68
C LYS A 42 -10.99 -1.69 -3.68
N LYS A 43 -10.77 -2.05 -2.41
CA LYS A 43 -11.76 -1.89 -1.34
C LYS A 43 -12.23 -0.44 -1.20
N ILE A 44 -11.29 0.52 -1.17
CA ILE A 44 -11.63 1.94 -1.09
C ILE A 44 -12.43 2.39 -2.31
N ARG A 45 -12.05 1.94 -3.51
CA ARG A 45 -12.80 2.25 -4.74
C ARG A 45 -14.19 1.64 -4.76
N GLU A 46 -14.38 0.44 -4.22
CA GLU A 46 -15.71 -0.18 -4.06
C GLU A 46 -16.58 0.60 -3.08
N LEU A 47 -16.00 1.11 -1.98
CA LEU A 47 -16.72 1.90 -0.97
C LEU A 47 -17.05 3.34 -1.40
N ARG A 48 -16.15 3.99 -2.15
CA ARG A 48 -16.21 5.45 -2.41
C ARG A 48 -16.29 5.84 -3.87
N GLY A 49 -16.16 4.88 -4.79
CA GLY A 49 -16.08 5.15 -6.21
C GLY A 49 -14.91 6.06 -6.60
N ASN A 50 -15.13 6.91 -7.59
CA ASN A 50 -14.09 7.77 -8.17
C ASN A 50 -13.93 9.13 -7.47
N ALA A 51 -14.81 9.47 -6.52
CA ALA A 51 -14.83 10.80 -5.88
C ALA A 51 -13.71 11.00 -4.85
N VAL A 52 -13.20 9.92 -4.26
CA VAL A 52 -12.16 10.02 -3.22
C VAL A 52 -10.76 10.17 -3.82
N SER A 53 -9.97 11.06 -3.25
CA SER A 53 -8.54 11.21 -3.53
C SER A 53 -7.74 10.11 -2.83
N ILE A 54 -7.00 9.32 -3.61
CA ILE A 54 -6.14 8.25 -3.08
C ILE A 54 -4.72 8.49 -3.56
N THR A 55 -3.80 8.70 -2.63
CA THR A 55 -2.37 8.87 -2.91
C THR A 55 -1.62 7.59 -2.54
N LEU A 56 -0.88 7.05 -3.49
CA LEU A 56 -0.02 5.88 -3.30
C LEU A 56 1.37 6.35 -2.89
N VAL A 57 1.84 5.95 -1.70
CA VAL A 57 3.13 6.36 -1.15
C VAL A 57 4.06 5.15 -1.06
N ALA A 58 5.03 5.08 -1.96
CA ALA A 58 6.09 4.09 -1.89
C ALA A 58 7.12 4.47 -0.81
N ASN A 59 7.18 3.67 0.26
CA ASN A 59 8.06 3.87 1.42
C ASN A 59 9.19 2.84 1.44
N LYS A 60 10.26 3.14 2.20
CA LYS A 60 11.48 2.32 2.34
C LYS A 60 12.12 1.90 1.02
N HIS A 61 12.08 2.76 0.01
CA HIS A 61 12.87 2.57 -1.20
C HIS A 61 14.36 2.73 -0.90
N LYS A 62 14.99 1.69 -0.35
CA LYS A 62 16.44 1.56 -0.37
C LYS A 62 16.83 1.29 -1.82
N ARG A 63 17.31 2.31 -2.54
CA ARG A 63 18.02 2.13 -3.81
C ARG A 63 19.24 1.24 -3.55
N LYS A 64 19.12 -0.08 -3.70
CA LYS A 64 20.28 -0.89 -4.11
C LYS A 64 20.44 -0.70 -5.61
N TRP A 65 20.95 0.46 -6.01
CA TRP A 65 21.26 0.75 -7.42
C TRP A 65 22.59 0.19 -7.89
N PHE A 66 23.31 -0.59 -7.06
CA PHE A 66 24.51 -1.32 -7.47
C PHE A 66 24.64 -2.62 -6.68
N GLY A 67 24.64 -3.73 -7.41
CA GLY A 67 24.80 -5.08 -6.88
C GLY A 67 24.43 -6.16 -7.90
N ASN A 68 24.75 -5.93 -9.18
CA ASN A 68 24.82 -7.02 -10.16
C ASN A 68 25.97 -7.94 -9.74
N HIS A 69 25.65 -8.96 -8.96
CA HIS A 69 26.39 -10.22 -8.92
C HIS A 69 25.48 -11.27 -8.27
N PHE A 70 24.46 -11.70 -9.02
CA PHE A 70 24.08 -13.10 -8.90
C PHE A 70 25.30 -13.90 -9.37
N SER A 71 26.05 -14.44 -8.42
CA SER A 71 27.09 -15.42 -8.71
C SER A 71 26.42 -16.66 -9.31
N ARG A 72 26.98 -17.21 -10.38
CA ARG A 72 26.50 -18.48 -10.99
C ARG A 72 26.50 -19.66 -10.00
N SER A 73 27.10 -19.52 -8.81
CA SER A 73 27.11 -20.52 -7.75
C SER A 73 25.81 -20.64 -6.95
N GLU A 74 24.85 -19.73 -7.10
CA GLU A 74 23.52 -19.81 -6.45
C GLU A 74 22.44 -20.40 -7.38
N LEU A 75 22.83 -20.87 -8.57
CA LEU A 75 21.93 -21.46 -9.58
C LEU A 75 22.09 -22.98 -9.75
N GLU A 76 22.84 -23.63 -8.86
CA GLU A 76 22.82 -25.09 -8.68
C GLU A 76 22.07 -25.46 -7.39
#